data_AF-A0A0H0XMJ8-F1
#
_entry.id   AF-A0A0H0XMJ8-F1
#
_cell.length_a   1.000
_cell.length_b   1.000
_cell.length_c   1.000
_cell.angle_alpha   90.00
_cell.angle_beta   90.00
_cell.angle_gamma   90.00
#
_symmetry.space_group_name_H-M   'P 1'
#
loop_
_entity.id
_entity.type
_entity.pdbx_description
1 polymer ?
#
loop_
_entity_poly.entity_id
_entity_poly.type
_entity_poly.pdbx_seq_one_letter_code
_entity_poly.pdbx_strand_id
1 'polypeptide(L)'
;MAPDFVRRIRSFPANDDGDIVGAEHLSAALRHFAKHGIAAAQNAREQAIAAGRAGDRQTFEWWLEICRALDRRMARGIDQAGRTASI
;
A
#
# COMPACT_ATOMS: atom_id res chain seq x y z
N MET A 1 -15.77 -21.36 -26.69
CA MET A 1 -15.16 -20.03 -26.48
C MET A 1 -15.57 -19.56 -25.09
N ALA A 2 -14.63 -19.52 -24.15
CA ALA A 2 -14.77 -18.86 -22.84
C ALA A 2 -13.96 -17.54 -22.93
N PRO A 3 -14.25 -16.48 -22.17
CA PRO A 3 -14.20 -16.57 -20.70
C PRO A 3 -15.17 -15.68 -19.92
N ASP A 4 -15.89 -16.27 -18.96
CA ASP A 4 -16.56 -15.54 -17.87
C ASP A 4 -15.60 -15.42 -16.67
N PHE A 5 -14.69 -14.44 -16.72
CA PHE A 5 -13.93 -14.03 -15.54
C PHE A 5 -14.82 -13.15 -14.64
N VAL A 6 -15.77 -13.78 -13.94
CA VAL A 6 -16.51 -13.08 -12.88
C VAL A 6 -15.52 -12.78 -11.76
N ARG A 7 -15.10 -11.52 -11.70
CA ARG A 7 -14.21 -10.96 -10.68
C ARG A 7 -14.85 -11.22 -9.31
N ARG A 8 -14.30 -12.17 -8.56
CA ARG A 8 -14.76 -12.60 -7.23
C ARG A 8 -14.98 -11.35 -6.36
N ILE A 9 -16.25 -11.01 -6.09
CA ILE A 9 -16.60 -9.95 -5.15
C ILE A 9 -16.13 -10.45 -3.78
N ARG A 10 -15.13 -9.79 -3.19
CA ARG A 10 -14.69 -10.13 -1.83
C ARG A 10 -15.84 -9.81 -0.89
N SER A 11 -16.37 -10.85 -0.22
CA SER A 11 -17.48 -10.74 0.75
C SER A 11 -17.07 -10.18 2.11
N PHE A 12 -15.89 -9.57 2.22
CA PHE A 12 -15.46 -8.92 3.45
C PHE A 12 -15.94 -7.46 3.43
N PRO A 13 -16.50 -6.95 4.53
CA PRO A 13 -16.62 -5.51 4.73
C PRO A 13 -15.30 -4.84 4.38
N ALA A 14 -15.34 -3.67 3.75
CA ALA A 14 -14.12 -2.91 3.40
C ALA A 14 -13.25 -2.56 4.63
N ASN A 15 -13.76 -2.79 5.84
CA ASN A 15 -13.08 -2.58 7.12
C ASN A 15 -12.43 -3.85 7.71
N ASP A 16 -12.81 -5.06 7.28
CA ASP A 16 -12.38 -6.34 7.88
C ASP A 16 -11.05 -6.88 7.30
N ASP A 17 -10.17 -5.98 6.85
CA ASP A 17 -8.80 -6.34 6.50
C ASP A 17 -7.95 -6.29 7.79
N GLY A 18 -7.97 -7.36 8.61
CA GLY A 18 -7.39 -7.41 9.97
C GLY A 18 -5.86 -7.24 10.14
N ASP A 19 -5.20 -6.36 9.39
CA ASP A 19 -3.78 -6.05 9.54
C ASP A 19 -3.59 -4.86 10.50
N ILE A 20 -2.96 -5.13 11.64
CA ILE A 20 -2.66 -4.12 12.67
C ILE A 20 -1.41 -3.36 12.22
N VAL A 21 -1.59 -2.13 11.74
CA VAL A 21 -0.45 -1.24 11.46
C VAL A 21 0.13 -0.74 12.78
N GLY A 22 1.45 -0.73 12.91
CA GLY A 22 2.13 -0.20 14.08
C GLY A 22 1.74 1.26 14.38
N ALA A 23 1.63 1.60 15.66
CA ALA A 23 1.19 2.94 16.09
C ALA A 23 2.05 4.10 15.53
N GLU A 24 3.34 3.83 15.30
CA GLU A 24 4.27 4.80 14.70
C GLU A 24 3.93 5.08 13.23
N HIS A 25 3.75 4.03 12.42
CA HIS A 25 3.35 4.16 11.02
C HIS A 25 1.96 4.78 10.87
N LEU A 26 1.02 4.44 11.76
CA LEU A 26 -0.30 5.08 11.79
C LEU A 26 -0.20 6.57 12.08
N SER A 27 0.60 6.96 13.07
CA SER A 27 0.82 8.37 13.42
C SER A 27 1.48 9.14 12.27
N ALA A 28 2.47 8.54 11.60
CA ALA A 28 3.11 9.11 10.42
C ALA A 28 2.12 9.24 9.25
N ALA A 29 1.30 8.22 9.00
CA ALA A 29 0.27 8.23 7.98
C ALA A 29 -0.77 9.35 8.21
N LEU A 30 -1.24 9.52 9.45
CA LEU A 30 -2.18 10.58 9.80
C LEU A 30 -1.58 11.97 9.63
N ARG A 31 -0.31 12.18 10.00
CA ARG A 31 0.42 13.43 9.73
C ARG A 31 0.55 13.70 8.24
N HIS A 32 0.86 12.66 7.45
CA HIS A 32 0.98 12.76 6.01
C HIS A 32 -0.35 13.11 5.35
N PHE A 33 -1.43 12.49 5.82
CA PHE A 33 -2.79 12.82 5.42
C PHE A 33 -3.19 14.24 5.78
N ALA A 34 -2.85 14.72 6.97
CA ALA A 34 -3.11 16.11 7.36
C ALA A 34 -2.40 17.12 6.45
N LYS A 35 -1.23 16.76 5.90
CA LYS A 35 -0.46 17.63 4.99
C LYS A 35 -0.92 17.55 3.53
N HIS A 36 -1.24 16.36 3.04
CA HIS A 36 -1.47 16.10 1.60
C HIS A 36 -2.93 15.74 1.25
N GLY A 37 -3.78 15.52 2.26
CA GLY A 37 -5.16 15.08 2.09
C GLY A 37 -5.26 13.76 1.33
N ILE A 38 -6.22 13.67 0.41
CA ILE A 38 -6.51 12.46 -0.39
C ILE A 38 -5.28 12.00 -1.19
N ALA A 39 -4.37 12.91 -1.55
CA ALA A 39 -3.15 12.58 -2.29
C ALA A 39 -2.09 11.83 -1.45
N ALA A 40 -2.24 11.77 -0.11
CA ALA A 40 -1.25 11.18 0.79
C ALA A 40 -0.94 9.71 0.46
N ALA A 41 -1.96 8.91 0.13
CA ALA A 41 -1.78 7.50 -0.23
C ALA A 41 -0.97 7.32 -1.51
N GLN A 42 -1.26 8.14 -2.54
CA GLN A 42 -0.51 8.13 -3.80
C GLN A 42 0.94 8.58 -3.59
N ASN A 43 1.14 9.63 -2.78
CA ASN A 43 2.48 10.09 -2.48
C ASN A 43 3.31 9.04 -1.71
N ALA A 44 2.71 8.36 -0.72
CA ALA A 44 3.38 7.26 -0.02
C ALA A 44 3.76 6.12 -0.98
N ARG A 45 2.87 5.78 -1.93
CA ARG A 45 3.17 4.81 -2.99
C ARG A 45 4.37 5.21 -3.84
N GLU A 46 4.43 6.46 -4.28
CA GLU A 46 5.53 6.97 -5.10
C GLU A 46 6.87 6.89 -4.35
N GLN A 47 6.87 7.25 -3.07
CA GLN A 47 8.04 7.16 -2.22
C GLN A 47 8.51 5.72 -2.00
N ALA A 48 7.57 4.79 -1.78
CA ALA A 48 7.89 3.37 -1.73
C ALA A 48 8.54 2.91 -3.05
N ILE A 49 7.93 3.21 -4.20
CA ILE A 49 8.49 2.83 -5.51
C ILE A 49 9.88 3.43 -5.73
N ALA A 50 10.10 4.69 -5.36
CA ALA A 50 11.39 5.36 -5.48
C ALA A 50 12.45 4.68 -4.61
N ALA A 51 12.13 4.37 -3.35
CA ALA A 51 13.03 3.66 -2.44
C ALA A 51 13.36 2.24 -2.94
N GLY A 52 12.35 1.52 -3.44
CA GLY A 52 12.55 0.19 -4.05
C GLY A 52 13.47 0.24 -5.27
N ARG A 53 13.34 1.27 -6.12
CA ARG A 53 14.26 1.50 -7.26
C ARG A 53 15.67 1.86 -6.82
N ALA A 54 15.82 2.54 -5.69
CA ALA A 54 17.12 2.86 -5.11
C ALA A 54 17.77 1.69 -4.36
N GLY A 55 17.06 0.56 -4.20
CA GLY A 55 17.52 -0.59 -3.42
C GLY A 55 17.46 -0.36 -1.90
N ASP A 56 16.83 0.72 -1.45
CA ASP A 56 16.65 1.01 -0.03
C ASP A 56 15.42 0.30 0.51
N ARG A 57 15.66 -0.92 1.00
CA ARG A 57 14.61 -1.78 1.55
C ARG A 57 13.96 -1.20 2.81
N GLN A 58 14.73 -0.53 3.67
CA GLN A 58 14.18 0.02 4.91
C GLN A 58 13.22 1.17 4.61
N THR A 59 13.61 2.08 3.73
CA THR A 59 12.76 3.19 3.32
C THR A 59 11.56 2.69 2.50
N PHE A 60 11.73 1.64 1.69
CA PHE A 60 10.63 0.98 1.00
C PHE A 60 9.58 0.43 1.98
N GLU A 61 10.01 -0.36 2.97
CA GLU A 61 9.12 -0.97 3.97
C GLU A 61 8.39 0.11 4.79
N TRP A 62 9.09 1.17 5.17
CA TRP A 62 8.50 2.32 5.87
C TRP A 62 7.34 2.95 5.10
N TRP A 63 7.56 3.28 3.82
CA TRP A 63 6.53 3.88 2.99
C TRP A 63 5.43 2.91 2.60
N LEU A 64 5.74 1.61 2.50
CA LEU A 64 4.74 0.56 2.29
C LEU A 64 3.78 0.46 3.48
N GLU A 65 4.28 0.51 4.72
CA GLU A 65 3.45 0.48 5.93
C GLU A 65 2.60 1.75 6.09
N ILE A 66 3.14 2.93 5.76
CA ILE A 66 2.34 4.17 5.68
C ILE A 66 1.25 4.04 4.61
N CYS A 67 1.59 3.51 3.42
CA CYS A 67 0.62 3.27 2.36
C CYS A 67 -0.44 2.26 2.81
N ARG A 68 -0.07 1.22 3.58
CA ARG A 68 -0.99 0.21 4.13
C ARG A 68 -1.95 0.80 5.16
N ALA A 69 -1.51 1.75 5.98
CA ALA A 69 -2.38 2.50 6.90
C ALA A 69 -3.40 3.39 6.17
N LEU A 70 -3.06 3.95 5.00
CA LEU A 70 -3.93 4.85 4.24
C LEU A 70 -4.82 4.12 3.23
N ASP A 71 -4.25 3.20 2.45
CA ASP A 71 -4.89 2.43 1.40
C ASP A 71 -4.25 1.03 1.27
N ARG A 72 -4.88 0.05 1.91
CA ARG A 72 -4.45 -1.36 1.88
C ARG A 72 -4.45 -1.97 0.48
N ARG A 73 -5.37 -1.55 -0.40
CA ARG A 73 -5.46 -2.10 -1.77
C ARG A 73 -4.29 -1.63 -2.62
N MET A 74 -3.93 -0.36 -2.47
CA MET A 74 -2.77 0.23 -3.13
C MET A 74 -1.47 -0.41 -2.64
N ALA A 75 -1.31 -0.57 -1.31
CA ALA A 75 -0.15 -1.22 -0.72
C ALA A 75 0.04 -2.67 -1.24
N ARG A 76 -1.04 -3.46 -1.31
CA ARG A 76 -0.99 -4.82 -1.89
C ARG A 76 -0.52 -4.82 -3.36
N GLY A 77 -0.87 -3.79 -4.12
CA GLY A 77 -0.40 -3.61 -5.50
C GLY A 77 1.11 -3.36 -5.58
N ILE A 78 1.66 -2.60 -4.63
CA ILE A 78 3.12 -2.34 -4.53
C ILE A 78 3.87 -3.63 -4.16
N ASP A 79 3.38 -4.35 -3.14
CA ASP A 79 3.91 -5.65 -2.70
C ASP A 79 3.96 -6.70 -3.82
N GLN A 80 2.93 -6.69 -4.68
CA GLN A 80 2.85 -7.60 -5.81
C GLN A 80 3.78 -7.17 -6.95
N ALA A 81 3.86 -5.87 -7.24
CA ALA A 81 4.77 -5.32 -8.25
C ALA A 81 6.25 -5.51 -7.88
N GLY A 82 6.60 -5.30 -6.60
CA GLY A 82 7.95 -5.52 -6.08
C GLY A 82 8.39 -6.99 -6.22
N ARG A 83 7.49 -7.94 -5.96
CA ARG A 83 7.78 -9.37 -6.16
C ARG A 83 7.96 -9.77 -7.61
N THR A 84 7.19 -9.19 -8.54
CA THR A 84 7.33 -9.50 -9.98
C THR A 84 8.58 -8.90 -10.60
N ALA A 85 9.14 -7.83 -10.03
CA ALA A 85 10.35 -7.19 -10.55
C ALA A 85 11.66 -7.88 -10.13
N SER A 86 11.59 -8.90 -9.27
CA SER A 86 12.75 -9.69 -8.80
C SER A 86 12.91 -11.04 -9.53
N ILE A 87 12.28 -11.24 -10.69
CA ILE A 87 12.37 -12.45 -11.53
C ILE A 87 13.05 -12.10 -12.85
#